data_AF-A0A7L9BU55-F1
#
_entry.id   AF-A0A7L9BU55-F1
#
_cell.length_a   1.000
_cell.length_b   1.000
_cell.length_c   1.000
_cell.angle_alpha   90.00
_cell.angle_beta   90.00
_cell.angle_gamma   90.00
#
_symmetry.space_group_name_H-M   'P 1'
#
loop_
_entity.id
_entity.type
_entity.pdbx_description
1 polymer ?
#
loop_
_entity_poly.entity_id
_entity_poly.type
_entity_poly.pdbx_seq_one_letter_code
_entity_poly.pdbx_strand_id
1 'polypeptide(L)'
;MGRQSNLTVEQRTEAVLSLLRREEPAAKIARRYGIAEPTLYRYRDLFLEAGKAGLTSGSGPADPARREVAELKKQLEQRDQVIGEITIANRILKKLSGQCP
;
A
#
# COMPACT_ATOMS: atom_id res chain seq x y z
N MET A 1 26.17 -0.15 2.61
CA MET A 1 25.05 -0.43 1.68
C MET A 1 24.57 -1.85 1.93
N GLY A 2 23.46 -2.01 2.64
CA GLY A 2 22.93 -3.34 3.01
C GLY A 2 22.50 -4.09 1.77
N ARG A 3 23.03 -5.31 1.59
CA ARG A 3 22.68 -6.22 0.49
C ARG A 3 21.15 -6.38 0.48
N GLN A 4 20.50 -5.90 -0.58
CA GLN A 4 19.07 -6.19 -0.76
C GLN A 4 18.96 -7.71 -0.89
N SER A 5 18.27 -8.33 0.05
CA SER A 5 18.04 -9.76 0.00
C SER A 5 17.09 -10.03 -1.16
N ASN A 6 17.55 -10.75 -2.19
CA ASN A 6 16.75 -11.20 -3.36
C ASN A 6 15.75 -12.31 -2.98
N LEU A 7 15.15 -12.24 -1.79
CA LEU A 7 14.15 -13.19 -1.34
C LEU A 7 12.80 -12.81 -1.93
N THR A 8 12.08 -13.81 -2.45
CA THR A 8 10.67 -13.64 -2.80
C THR A 8 9.84 -13.39 -1.54
N VAL A 9 8.60 -12.94 -1.71
CA VAL A 9 7.69 -12.70 -0.59
C VAL A 9 7.40 -14.02 0.16
N GLU A 10 7.29 -15.12 -0.57
CA GLU A 10 7.05 -16.47 -0.04
C GLU A 10 8.22 -16.93 0.82
N GLN A 11 9.46 -16.80 0.32
CA GLN A 11 10.65 -17.17 1.07
C GLN A 11 10.84 -16.32 2.33
N ARG A 12 10.54 -15.02 2.24
CA ARG A 12 10.56 -14.13 3.40
C ARG A 12 9.51 -14.56 4.44
N THR A 13 8.32 -14.93 3.99
CA THR A 13 7.22 -15.38 4.85
C THR A 13 7.59 -16.68 5.56
N GLU A 14 8.12 -17.66 4.82
CA GLU A 14 8.58 -18.93 5.38
C GLU A 14 9.67 -18.73 6.44
N ALA A 15 10.68 -17.88 6.16
CA ALA A 15 11.74 -17.56 7.11
C ALA A 15 11.18 -16.98 8.43
N VAL A 16 10.20 -16.09 8.34
CA VAL A 16 9.52 -15.53 9.52
C VAL A 16 8.74 -16.60 10.28
N LEU A 17 8.01 -17.47 9.58
CA LEU A 17 7.24 -18.55 10.21
C LEU A 17 8.14 -19.55 10.94
N SER A 18 9.26 -19.97 10.35
CA SER A 18 10.24 -20.83 11.02
C SER A 18 10.82 -20.18 12.28
N LEU A 19 11.07 -18.87 12.26
CA LEU A 19 11.52 -18.12 13.44
C LEU A 19 10.45 -18.10 14.54
N LEU A 20 9.19 -17.83 14.18
CA LEU A 20 8.07 -17.78 15.14
C LEU A 20 7.79 -19.15 15.78
N ARG A 21 7.90 -20.23 15.00
CA ARG A 21 7.74 -21.61 15.48
C ARG A 21 8.93 -22.12 16.31
N ARG A 22 10.05 -21.39 16.31
CA ARG A 22 11.30 -21.76 17.01
C ARG A 22 11.84 -23.12 16.55
N GLU A 23 11.67 -23.43 15.26
CA GLU A 23 12.15 -24.69 14.66
C GLU A 23 13.69 -24.80 14.76
N GLU A 24 14.39 -23.68 14.62
CA GLU A 24 15.85 -23.59 14.68
C GLU A 24 16.32 -22.24 15.27
N PRO A 25 17.59 -22.10 15.69
CA PRO A 25 18.15 -20.82 16.08
C PRO A 25 18.09 -19.79 14.95
N ALA A 26 17.82 -18.52 15.28
CA ALA A 26 17.67 -17.43 14.31
C ALA A 26 18.88 -17.28 13.38
N ALA A 27 20.10 -17.43 13.91
CA ALA A 27 21.33 -17.44 13.12
C ALA A 27 21.35 -18.53 12.01
N LYS A 28 20.80 -19.72 12.28
CA LYS A 28 20.75 -20.83 11.32
C LYS A 28 19.71 -20.56 10.23
N ILE A 29 18.55 -20.01 10.62
CA ILE A 29 17.51 -19.56 9.69
C ILE A 29 18.06 -18.45 8.78
N ALA A 30 18.70 -17.43 9.36
CA ALA A 30 19.26 -16.30 8.61
C ALA A 30 20.29 -16.75 7.55
N ARG A 31 21.19 -17.68 7.92
CA ARG A 31 22.16 -18.29 6.99
C ARG A 31 21.48 -19.05 5.85
N ARG A 32 20.46 -19.85 6.14
CA ARG A 32 19.71 -20.64 5.13
C ARG A 32 19.12 -19.75 4.04
N TYR A 33 18.54 -18.62 4.44
CA TYR A 33 17.94 -17.65 3.53
C TYR A 33 18.91 -16.58 3.02
N GLY A 34 20.21 -16.68 3.34
CA GLY A 34 21.24 -15.75 2.86
C GLY A 34 21.06 -14.31 3.35
N ILE A 35 20.48 -14.11 4.54
CA ILE A 35 20.23 -12.79 5.14
C ILE A 35 20.97 -12.62 6.46
N ALA A 36 21.12 -11.36 6.88
CA ALA A 36 21.59 -11.06 8.22
C ALA A 36 20.49 -11.34 9.25
N GLU A 37 20.87 -11.81 10.43
CA GLU A 37 19.94 -12.10 11.53
C GLU A 37 19.10 -10.88 11.96
N PRO A 38 19.64 -9.64 12.03
CA PRO A 38 18.81 -8.44 12.24
C PRO A 38 17.75 -8.23 11.17
N THR A 39 18.03 -8.59 9.91
CA THR A 39 17.05 -8.51 8.81
C THR A 39 15.90 -9.48 9.02
N LEU A 40 16.18 -10.68 9.53
CA LEU A 40 15.16 -11.68 9.87
C LEU A 40 14.23 -11.18 10.99
N TYR A 41 14.79 -10.56 12.04
CA TYR A 41 13.99 -9.95 13.09
C TYR A 41 13.14 -8.77 12.59
N ARG A 42 13.70 -7.92 11.72
CA ARG A 42 12.92 -6.85 11.07
C ARG A 42 11.75 -7.40 10.26
N TYR A 43 11.94 -8.51 9.54
CA TYR A 43 10.84 -9.16 8.82
C TYR A 43 9.76 -9.71 9.76
N ARG A 44 10.15 -10.31 10.88
CA ARG A 44 9.21 -10.76 11.92
C ARG A 44 8.37 -9.59 12.43
N ASP A 45 9.01 -8.47 12.75
CA ASP A 45 8.31 -7.31 13.33
C ASP A 45 7.31 -6.74 12.34
N LEU A 46 7.70 -6.54 11.08
CA LEU A 46 6.78 -6.09 10.02
C LEU A 46 5.62 -7.07 9.80
N PHE A 47 5.89 -8.38 9.81
CA PHE A 47 4.86 -9.41 9.63
C PHE A 47 3.84 -9.40 10.77
N LEU A 48 4.31 -9.27 12.03
CA LEU A 48 3.43 -9.21 13.20
C LEU A 48 2.62 -7.93 13.25
N GLU A 49 3.20 -6.77 12.94
CA GLU A 49 2.46 -5.51 12.90
C GLU A 49 1.37 -5.52 11.82
N ALA A 50 1.70 -5.98 10.61
CA ALA A 50 0.70 -6.15 9.56
C ALA A 50 -0.39 -7.17 9.93
N GLY A 51 0.00 -8.28 10.59
CA GLY A 51 -0.93 -9.28 11.09
C GLY A 51 -1.90 -8.72 12.14
N LYS A 52 -1.40 -7.94 13.12
CA LYS A 52 -2.24 -7.26 14.13
C LYS A 52 -3.18 -6.25 13.49
N ALA A 53 -2.70 -5.46 12.54
CA ALA A 53 -3.51 -4.50 11.81
C ALA A 53 -4.66 -5.21 11.08
N GLY A 54 -4.37 -6.31 10.38
CA GLY A 54 -5.37 -7.12 9.69
C GLY A 54 -6.39 -7.80 10.62
N LEU A 55 -5.97 -8.20 11.83
CA LEU A 55 -6.88 -8.75 12.83
C LEU A 55 -7.77 -7.67 13.46
N THR A 56 -7.25 -6.45 13.63
CA THR A 56 -7.98 -5.32 14.22
C THR A 56 -9.01 -4.73 13.25
N SER A 57 -8.70 -4.70 11.95
CA SER A 57 -9.62 -4.21 10.92
C SER A 57 -10.79 -5.15 10.62
N GLY A 58 -10.81 -6.37 11.20
CA GLY A 58 -11.96 -7.26 11.26
C GLY A 58 -12.52 -7.73 9.92
N SER A 59 -11.82 -7.50 8.81
CA SER A 59 -12.26 -7.92 7.48
C SER A 59 -11.02 -8.07 6.61
N GLY A 60 -11.03 -9.09 5.74
CA GLY A 60 -10.05 -9.26 4.67
C GLY A 60 -9.99 -8.06 3.73
N PRO A 61 -9.47 -8.18 2.49
CA PRO A 61 -8.86 -7.11 1.65
C PRO A 61 -9.70 -5.85 1.29
N ALA A 62 -10.84 -5.61 1.93
CA ALA A 62 -11.46 -4.31 2.07
C ALA A 62 -10.77 -3.48 3.16
N ASP A 63 -9.50 -3.14 2.93
CA ASP A 63 -8.79 -2.10 3.66
C ASP A 63 -9.64 -0.81 3.69
N PRO A 64 -9.98 -0.25 4.87
CA PRO A 64 -10.69 1.02 4.96
C PRO A 64 -9.96 2.13 4.20
N ALA A 65 -8.63 2.12 4.14
CA ALA A 65 -7.87 3.07 3.32
C ALA A 65 -8.09 2.83 1.81
N ARG A 66 -8.26 1.58 1.37
CA ARG A 66 -8.59 1.27 -0.04
C ARG A 66 -10.02 1.68 -0.41
N ARG A 67 -10.97 1.57 0.52
CA ARG A 67 -12.33 2.12 0.38
C ARG A 67 -12.31 3.64 0.33
N GLU A 68 -11.58 4.27 1.24
CA GLU A 68 -11.40 5.72 1.28
C GLU A 68 -10.75 6.23 -0.01
N VAL A 69 -9.69 5.58 -0.49
CA VAL A 69 -9.04 5.90 -1.78
C VAL A 69 -10.01 5.73 -2.95
N ALA A 70 -10.87 4.71 -2.95
CA ALA A 70 -11.87 4.52 -3.99
C ALA A 70 -12.93 5.64 -3.97
N GLU A 71 -13.40 6.01 -2.77
CA GLU A 71 -14.38 7.07 -2.58
C GLU A 71 -13.80 8.44 -2.99
N LEU A 72 -12.57 8.74 -2.57
CA LEU A 72 -11.85 9.96 -2.96
C LEU A 72 -11.66 10.04 -4.48
N LYS A 73 -11.32 8.94 -5.15
CA LYS A 73 -11.21 8.90 -6.62
C LYS A 73 -12.54 9.21 -7.30
N LYS A 74 -13.64 8.65 -6.80
CA LYS A 74 -14.99 8.94 -7.32
C LYS A 74 -15.36 10.42 -7.13
N GLN A 75 -15.04 11.00 -5.98
CA GLN A 75 -15.27 12.42 -5.71
C GLN A 75 -14.45 13.32 -6.64
N LEU A 76 -13.20 12.96 -6.93
CA LEU A 76 -12.36 13.70 -7.89
C LEU A 76 -12.98 13.69 -9.29
N GLU A 77 -13.39 12.52 -9.78
CA GLU A 77 -14.02 12.38 -11.11
C GLU A 77 -15.29 13.23 -11.24
N GLN A 78 -16.15 13.21 -10.21
CA GLN A 78 -17.35 14.05 -10.18
C GLN A 78 -17.00 15.55 -10.21
N ARG A 79 -15.98 15.97 -9.48
CA ARG A 79 -15.53 17.37 -9.46
C ARG A 79 -14.97 17.79 -10.82
N ASP A 80 -14.18 16.94 -11.46
CA ASP A 80 -13.61 17.21 -12.79
C ASP A 80 -14.71 17.38 -13.84
N GLN A 81 -15.76 16.55 -13.78
CA GLN A 81 -16.92 16.68 -14.67
C GLN A 81 -17.62 18.04 -14.48
N VAL A 82 -17.94 18.41 -13.23
CA VAL A 82 -18.60 19.69 -12.92
C VAL A 82 -17.75 20.88 -13.35
N ILE A 83 -16.44 20.82 -13.13
CA ILE A 83 -15.51 21.87 -13.59
C ILE A 83 -15.52 21.95 -15.12
N GLY A 84 -15.53 20.82 -15.83
CA GLY A 84 -15.63 20.77 -17.29
C GLY A 84 -16.91 21.44 -17.80
N GLU A 85 -18.06 21.09 -17.22
CA GLU A 85 -19.36 21.67 -17.56
C GLU A 85 -19.39 23.19 -17.34
N ILE A 86 -18.90 23.65 -16.18
CA ILE A 86 -18.79 25.09 -15.85
C ILE A 86 -17.83 25.81 -16.81
N THR A 87 -16.73 25.17 -17.19
CA THR A 87 -15.74 25.74 -18.12
C THR A 87 -16.34 25.95 -19.51
N ILE A 88 -17.10 24.97 -20.01
CA ILE A 88 -17.81 25.08 -21.28
C ILE A 88 -18.87 26.18 -21.22
N ALA A 89 -19.68 26.20 -20.15
CA ALA A 89 -20.71 27.21 -19.95
C ALA A 89 -20.12 28.63 -19.94
N ASN A 90 -19.02 28.84 -19.21
CA ASN A 90 -18.29 30.10 -19.18
C ASN A 90 -17.75 30.51 -20.55
N ARG A 91 -17.21 29.56 -21.32
CA ARG A 91 -16.73 29.84 -22.68
C ARG A 91 -17.86 30.29 -23.61
N ILE A 92 -19.02 29.65 -23.51
CA ILE A 92 -20.21 30.01 -24.30
C ILE A 92 -20.71 31.40 -23.88
N LEU A 93 -20.86 31.65 -22.58
CA LEU A 93 -21.27 32.95 -22.05
C LEU A 93 -20.35 34.09 -22.48
N LYS A 94 -19.03 33.89 -22.44
CA LYS A 94 -18.05 34.89 -22.92
C LYS A 94 -18.21 35.19 -24.41
N LYS A 95 -18.41 34.14 -25.24
CA LYS A 95 -18.69 34.32 -26.67
C LYS A 95 -20.00 35.07 -26.93
N LEU A 96 -21.06 34.77 -26.19
CA LEU A 96 -22.38 35.41 -26.36
C LEU A 96 -22.42 36.85 -25.83
N SER A 97 -21.70 37.13 -24.74
CA SER A 97 -21.65 38.45 -24.09
C SER A 97 -20.72 39.45 -24.79
N GLY A 98 -20.08 39.07 -25.90
CA GLY A 98 -19.13 39.93 -26.61
C GLY A 98 -17.83 40.20 -25.84
N GLN A 99 -17.65 39.56 -24.68
CA GLN A 99 -16.41 39.60 -23.90
C GLN A 99 -15.41 38.58 -24.46
N CYS A 100 -15.05 38.76 -25.73
CA CYS A 100 -13.86 38.16 -26.31
C CYS A 100 -12.84 39.28 -26.55
N PRO A 101 -11.57 39.16 -26.15
CA PRO A 101 -10.50 39.77 -26.94
C PRO A 101 -10.44 39.12 -28.34
#